data_AF-N1S3Y0-F1
#
_entry.id   AF-N1S3Y0-F1
#
_cell.length_a   1.000
_cell.length_b   1.000
_cell.length_c   1.000
_cell.angle_alpha   90.00
_cell.angle_beta   90.00
_cell.angle_gamma   90.00
#
_symmetry.space_group_name_H-M   'P 1'
#
loop_
_entity.id
_entity.type
_entity.pdbx_description
1 polymer ?
#
loop_
_entity_poly.entity_id
_entity_poly.type
_entity_poly.pdbx_seq_one_letter_code
_entity_poly.pdbx_strand_id
1 'polypeptide(L)'
;MLLNFWRRQGGRHKATGLREHRVLRVLKSKESRTDKDSRLYQCQWIGLPASDDYTTWLSLDEVTDIALGQWLEFVTGLDDIFG
;
A
#
# COMPACT_ATOMS: atom_id res chain seq x y z
N MET A 1 -2.85 1.33 23.47
CA MET A 1 -2.67 2.43 22.49
C MET A 1 -3.07 1.92 21.11
N LEU A 2 -4.03 2.57 20.44
CA LEU A 2 -4.60 2.14 19.15
C LEU A 2 -3.53 1.85 18.08
N LEU A 3 -2.44 2.63 18.06
CA LEU A 3 -1.31 2.47 17.14
C LEU A 3 -0.67 1.07 17.18
N ASN A 4 -0.47 0.48 18.37
CA ASN A 4 0.13 -0.86 18.49
C ASN A 4 -0.82 -1.96 18.00
N PHE A 5 -2.13 -1.74 18.12
CA PHE A 5 -3.15 -2.65 17.62
C PHE A 5 -3.13 -2.67 16.08
N TRP A 6 -3.08 -1.49 15.44
CA TRP A 6 -3.00 -1.40 13.99
C TRP A 6 -1.67 -1.89 13.42
N ARG A 7 -0.54 -1.65 14.11
CA ARG A 7 0.79 -2.11 13.71
C ARG A 7 0.91 -3.62 13.60
N ARG A 8 0.25 -4.38 14.49
CA ARG A 8 0.25 -5.85 14.45
C ARG A 8 -0.72 -6.43 13.42
N GLN A 9 -1.76 -5.67 13.07
CA GLN A 9 -2.83 -6.16 12.21
C GLN A 9 -2.70 -5.68 10.76
N GLY A 10 -1.83 -4.70 10.47
CA GLY A 10 -1.57 -4.21 9.11
C GLY A 10 -2.85 -3.86 8.35
N GLY A 11 -3.83 -3.24 9.03
CA GLY A 11 -5.13 -2.92 8.45
C GLY A 11 -6.17 -4.05 8.40
N ARG A 12 -5.87 -5.25 8.90
CA ARG A 12 -6.84 -6.33 9.15
C ARG A 12 -7.60 -6.05 10.46
N HIS A 13 -8.73 -6.74 10.68
CA HIS A 13 -9.52 -6.84 11.94
C HIS A 13 -10.91 -6.17 11.92
N LYS A 14 -11.75 -6.55 12.90
CA LYS A 14 -13.13 -6.09 13.20
C LYS A 14 -13.38 -4.58 13.07
N ALA A 15 -12.37 -3.72 13.22
CA ALA A 15 -12.51 -2.28 13.08
C ALA A 15 -12.45 -1.79 11.61
N THR A 16 -11.73 -2.48 10.73
CA THR A 16 -11.75 -2.25 9.27
C THR A 16 -12.68 -3.22 8.53
N GLY A 17 -13.07 -4.33 9.18
CA GLY A 17 -13.83 -5.42 8.55
C GLY A 17 -13.01 -6.30 7.61
N LEU A 18 -11.70 -6.03 7.48
CA LEU A 18 -10.83 -6.69 6.51
C LEU A 18 -10.24 -7.99 7.07
N ARG A 19 -10.34 -9.06 6.27
CA ARG A 19 -9.74 -10.36 6.55
C ARG A 19 -8.29 -10.47 6.03
N GLU A 20 -7.91 -9.59 5.10
CA GLU A 20 -6.63 -9.59 4.41
C GLU A 20 -5.98 -8.20 4.42
N HIS A 21 -4.67 -8.13 4.16
CA HIS A 21 -3.94 -6.86 4.17
C HIS A 21 -4.33 -6.16 2.88
N ARG A 22 -4.96 -5.00 2.98
CA ARG A 22 -5.32 -4.22 1.80
C ARG A 22 -4.58 -2.90 1.79
N VAL A 23 -4.00 -2.61 0.65
CA VAL A 23 -3.42 -1.31 0.33
C VAL A 23 -4.58 -0.33 0.18
N LEU A 24 -4.50 0.80 0.87
CA LEU A 24 -5.40 1.93 0.72
C LEU A 24 -5.05 2.71 -0.55
N ARG A 25 -3.76 3.02 -0.73
CA ARG A 25 -3.23 3.75 -1.88
C ARG A 25 -1.71 3.62 -1.98
N VAL A 26 -1.18 3.89 -3.17
CA VAL A 26 0.25 4.06 -3.40
C VAL A 26 0.61 5.54 -3.24
N LEU A 27 1.65 5.83 -2.45
CA LEU A 27 2.03 7.19 -2.07
C LEU A 27 3.12 7.78 -2.97
N LYS A 28 4.15 6.99 -3.25
CA LYS A 28 5.31 7.38 -4.07
C LYS A 28 6.02 6.16 -4.64
N SER A 29 6.83 6.37 -5.66
CA SER A 29 7.73 5.36 -6.21
C SER A 29 9.19 5.79 -6.15
N LYS A 30 10.12 4.83 -6.11
CA LYS A 30 11.56 5.06 -6.24
C LYS A 30 12.22 3.92 -7.01
N GLU A 31 13.38 4.17 -7.58
CA GLU A 31 14.22 3.11 -8.15
C GLU A 31 14.74 2.19 -7.04
N SER A 32 14.76 0.89 -7.33
CA SER A 32 15.36 -0.10 -6.45
C SER A 32 16.87 0.10 -6.44
N ARG A 33 17.47 -0.02 -5.25
CA ARG A 33 18.94 0.07 -5.11
C ARG A 33 19.64 -1.22 -5.53
N THR A 34 18.91 -2.34 -5.50
CA THR A 34 19.44 -3.67 -5.76
C THR A 34 19.35 -4.05 -7.24
N ASP A 35 18.34 -3.54 -7.93
CA ASP A 35 18.10 -3.78 -9.34
C ASP A 35 17.70 -2.47 -10.01
N LYS A 36 18.57 -1.99 -10.92
CA LYS A 36 18.46 -0.65 -11.52
C LYS A 36 17.24 -0.50 -12.43
N ASP A 37 16.71 -1.61 -12.94
CA ASP A 37 15.54 -1.62 -13.81
C ASP A 37 14.24 -1.87 -13.02
N SER A 38 14.34 -2.13 -11.72
CA SER A 38 13.19 -2.36 -10.84
C SER A 38 12.75 -1.11 -10.10
N ARG A 39 11.44 -0.88 -10.05
CA ARG A 39 10.82 0.23 -9.30
C ARG A 39 10.09 -0.29 -8.06
N LEU A 40 10.22 0.41 -6.95
CA LEU A 40 9.52 0.14 -5.71
C LEU A 40 8.43 1.19 -5.47
N TYR A 41 7.32 0.76 -4.89
CA TYR A 41 6.14 1.55 -4.63
C TYR A 41 5.81 1.54 -3.14
N GLN A 42 5.71 2.73 -2.53
CA GLN A 42 5.36 2.86 -1.13
C GLN A 42 3.84 2.77 -0.97
N CYS A 43 3.38 1.70 -0.36
CA CYS A 43 1.97 1.41 -0.14
C CYS A 43 1.55 1.79 1.28
N GLN A 44 0.45 2.53 1.39
CA GLN A 44 -0.25 2.78 2.65
C GLN A 44 -1.27 1.68 2.88
N TRP A 45 -1.30 1.11 4.08
CA TRP A 45 -2.31 0.11 4.45
C TRP A 45 -3.58 0.77 4.98
N ILE A 46 -4.75 0.16 4.74
CA ILE A 46 -6.02 0.64 5.29
C ILE A 46 -5.94 0.73 6.82
N GLY A 47 -6.42 1.83 7.40
CA GLY A 47 -6.43 2.04 8.85
C GLY A 47 -5.06 2.39 9.47
N LEU A 48 -4.01 2.55 8.66
CA LEU A 48 -2.69 3.00 9.09
C LEU A 48 -2.35 4.38 8.49
N PRO A 49 -1.61 5.23 9.22
CA PRO A 49 -1.22 6.55 8.72
C PRO A 49 -0.20 6.44 7.59
N ALA A 50 -0.17 7.46 6.72
CA ALA A 50 0.82 7.62 5.66
C ALA A 50 2.18 8.09 6.23
N SER A 51 2.80 7.24 7.04
CA SER A 51 4.12 7.46 7.64
C SER A 51 5.07 6.34 7.23
N ASP A 52 6.36 6.64 7.12
CA ASP A 52 7.39 5.67 6.72
C ASP A 52 7.41 4.44 7.65
N ASP A 53 7.05 4.57 8.93
CA ASP A 53 6.96 3.46 9.90
C ASP A 53 5.78 2.51 9.66
N TYR A 54 4.78 2.94 8.90
CA TYR A 54 3.49 2.26 8.72
C TYR A 54 3.14 2.04 7.25
N THR A 55 4.10 2.26 6.37
CA THR A 55 3.99 2.01 4.93
C THR A 55 5.00 0.94 4.54
N THR A 56 4.77 0.30 3.41
CA THR A 56 5.67 -0.76 2.94
C THR A 56 6.05 -0.50 1.50
N TRP A 57 7.33 -0.67 1.18
CA TRP A 57 7.81 -0.63 -0.18
C TRP A 57 7.64 -2.00 -0.80
N LEU A 58 6.88 -2.05 -1.88
CA LEU A 58 6.56 -3.26 -2.63
C LEU A 58 7.09 -3.13 -4.05
N SER A 59 7.49 -4.25 -4.65
CA SER A 59 7.82 -4.35 -6.07
C SER A 59 6.56 -4.18 -6.94
N LEU A 60 6.77 -3.98 -8.24
CA LEU A 60 5.65 -3.93 -9.20
C LEU A 60 4.79 -5.20 -9.15
N ASP A 61 5.42 -6.37 -9.10
CA ASP A 61 4.71 -7.65 -9.08
C ASP A 61 3.88 -7.80 -7.80
N GLU A 62 4.45 -7.48 -6.63
CA GLU A 62 3.71 -7.53 -5.36
C GLU A 62 2.54 -6.55 -5.33
N VAL A 63 2.74 -5.32 -5.83
CA VAL A 63 1.69 -4.31 -5.87
C VAL A 63 0.58 -4.69 -6.84
N THR A 64 0.91 -5.20 -8.03
CA THR A 64 -0.11 -5.57 -9.02
C THR A 64 -0.88 -6.83 -8.61
N ASP A 65 -0.27 -7.74 -7.83
CA ASP A 65 -0.97 -8.90 -7.26
C ASP A 65 -2.01 -8.50 -6.20
N ILE A 66 -1.66 -7.60 -5.26
CA ILE A 66 -2.52 -7.32 -4.10
C ILE A 66 -3.31 -6.00 -4.19
N ALA A 67 -2.93 -5.10 -5.11
CA ALA A 67 -3.39 -3.71 -5.14
C ALA A 67 -3.39 -3.10 -6.56
N LEU A 68 -3.75 -3.89 -7.58
CA LEU A 68 -3.76 -3.46 -8.98
C LEU A 68 -4.52 -2.15 -9.20
N GLY A 69 -5.71 -2.02 -8.61
CA GLY A 69 -6.54 -0.82 -8.77
C GLY A 69 -5.86 0.44 -8.25
N GLN A 70 -5.35 0.38 -7.01
CA GLN A 70 -4.65 1.50 -6.37
C GLN A 70 -3.35 1.86 -7.10
N TRP A 71 -2.69 0.87 -7.70
CA TRP A 71 -1.52 1.12 -8.54
C TRP A 71 -1.89 1.83 -9.84
N LEU A 72 -2.95 1.39 -10.51
CA LEU A 72 -3.46 2.03 -11.73
C LEU A 72 -3.83 3.49 -11.45
N GLU A 73 -4.55 3.77 -10.38
CA GLU A 73 -4.87 5.14 -9.94
C GLU A 73 -3.61 5.98 -9.77
N PHE A 74 -2.58 5.43 -9.10
CA PHE A 74 -1.32 6.12 -8.88
C PHE A 74 -0.54 6.42 -10.17
N VAL A 75 -0.42 5.46 -11.10
CA VAL A 75 0.37 5.66 -12.33
C VAL A 75 -0.36 6.49 -13.39
N THR A 76 -1.69 6.47 -13.38
CA THR A 76 -2.52 7.26 -14.31
C THR A 76 -2.88 8.64 -13.77
N GLY A 77 -2.78 8.84 -12.45
CA GLY A 77 -3.22 10.06 -11.78
C GLY A 77 -4.74 10.25 -11.77
N LEU A 78 -5.49 9.17 -12.04
CA LEU A 78 -6.95 9.16 -12.03
C LEU A 78 -7.42 8.59 -10.69
N ASP A 79 -8.04 9.43 -9.86
CA ASP A 79 -8.53 9.06 -8.51
C ASP A 79 -9.80 8.17 -8.54
N ASP A 80 -10.28 7.71 -9.71
CA ASP A 80 -11.64 7.17 -9.84
C ASP A 80 -11.81 6.15 -11.01
N ILE A 81 -11.01 5.08 -11.05
CA ILE A 81 -11.13 4.04 -12.10
C ILE A 81 -12.18 2.96 -11.72
N PHE A 82 -12.52 2.82 -10.44
CA PHE A 82 -13.39 1.74 -9.95
C PHE A 82 -14.50 2.18 -8.98
N GLY A 83 -14.96 3.44 -9.08
CA GLY A 83 -16.13 3.93 -8.33
C GLY A 83 -17.38 3.08 -8.48
#